data_AF-A0A1X6NI54-F1
#
_entry.id   AF-A0A1X6NI54-F1
#
_cell.length_a   1.000
_cell.length_b   1.000
_cell.length_c   1.000
_cell.angle_alpha   90.00
_cell.angle_beta   90.00
_cell.angle_gamma   90.00
#
_symmetry.space_group_name_H-M   'P 1'
#
loop_
_entity.id
_entity.type
_entity.pdbx_description
1 polymer ?
#
loop_
_entity_poly.entity_id
_entity_poly.type
_entity_poly.pdbx_seq_one_letter_code
_entity_poly.pdbx_strand_id
1 'polypeptide(L)'
;VSPEGVDAWGRWAPVAAADDPAVATAAGKGGGGGDDGDGDRVGVWAGASDERASVLVDQDGGRPPLGGSGAGGDGVDAARPPPILPLTVVASDVMTDAAVMAADGDNRTVREVRLLGPSGGDTPAYAPGDVVHLLVRNRPAAVAAFLRLTGLSPATTVRVTAVGGGGGGGGGDGSGDGAAAVRLNTANPTTVAELAAAHLDLTATPTRRFFARLAPYATDAAAAERLRFFASPAGAGAAARRQYAVAEARTLLMVLRDFPSARPPLAALLRLVPRLRPRAYSLASAAAAHGRGLTVAAALVEYVTRLRRRRRGVASAYFDALCAGDVVPGWVARGAL
;
A
#
# COMPACT_ATOMS: atom_id res chain seq x y z
N VAL A 1 -14.76 -18.94 13.85
CA VAL A 1 -14.53 -18.09 12.65
C VAL A 1 -15.22 -16.77 12.91
N SER A 2 -14.51 -15.63 12.84
CA SER A 2 -15.11 -14.31 13.06
C SER A 2 -15.99 -13.91 11.88
N PRO A 3 -17.02 -13.04 12.05
CA PRO A 3 -18.02 -12.75 11.01
C PRO A 3 -17.50 -12.11 9.72
N GLU A 4 -16.23 -11.69 9.69
CA GLU A 4 -15.64 -10.90 8.59
C GLU A 4 -14.71 -11.72 7.67
N GLY A 5 -14.43 -12.99 7.96
CA GLY A 5 -13.67 -13.88 7.05
C GLY A 5 -12.17 -13.55 6.89
N VAL A 6 -11.60 -12.75 7.79
CA VAL A 6 -10.19 -12.31 7.76
C VAL A 6 -9.39 -12.95 8.89
N ASP A 7 -8.14 -13.38 8.62
CA ASP A 7 -7.20 -13.78 9.68
C ASP A 7 -6.69 -12.57 10.48
N ALA A 8 -5.92 -12.81 11.56
CA ALA A 8 -5.33 -11.74 12.38
C ALA A 8 -4.38 -10.79 11.61
N TRP A 9 -4.06 -11.12 10.36
CA TRP A 9 -3.05 -10.50 9.51
C TRP A 9 -3.59 -9.85 8.24
N GLY A 10 -4.91 -9.89 8.04
CA GLY A 10 -5.55 -9.29 6.87
C GLY A 10 -5.60 -10.18 5.64
N ARG A 11 -5.22 -11.47 5.73
CA ARG A 11 -5.38 -12.41 4.62
C ARG A 11 -6.85 -12.77 4.47
N TRP A 12 -7.40 -12.42 3.30
CA TRP A 12 -8.62 -13.02 2.80
C TRP A 12 -8.29 -14.44 2.36
N ALA A 13 -9.12 -15.41 2.72
CA ALA A 13 -8.97 -16.78 2.23
C ALA A 13 -8.96 -16.78 0.70
N PRO A 14 -8.10 -17.58 0.03
CA PRO A 14 -8.18 -17.73 -1.41
C PRO A 14 -9.56 -18.28 -1.76
N VAL A 15 -10.29 -17.58 -2.63
CA VAL A 15 -11.46 -18.15 -3.29
C VAL A 15 -10.95 -19.34 -4.07
N ALA A 16 -11.37 -20.55 -3.69
CA ALA A 16 -11.06 -21.74 -4.46
C ALA A 16 -11.51 -21.51 -5.90
N ALA A 17 -10.63 -21.76 -6.86
CA ALA A 17 -11.02 -21.77 -8.26
C ALA A 17 -12.06 -22.90 -8.41
N ALA A 18 -13.33 -22.52 -8.60
CA ALA A 18 -14.36 -23.48 -8.94
C ALA A 18 -14.09 -23.93 -10.37
N ASP A 19 -13.89 -25.24 -10.55
CA ASP A 19 -13.71 -25.84 -11.87
C ASP A 19 -14.93 -25.57 -12.77
N ASP A 20 -14.68 -25.35 -14.06
CA ASP A 20 -15.72 -25.20 -15.09
C ASP A 20 -16.60 -26.46 -15.16
N PRO A 21 -17.93 -26.36 -14.92
CA PRO A 21 -18.85 -27.45 -15.24
C PRO A 21 -19.20 -27.40 -16.73
N ALA A 22 -18.75 -28.40 -17.47
CA ALA A 22 -19.09 -28.56 -18.87
C ALA A 22 -20.60 -28.78 -19.10
N VAL A 23 -21.10 -28.21 -20.20
CA VAL A 23 -22.21 -28.67 -21.07
C VAL A 23 -23.15 -29.74 -20.48
N ALA A 24 -24.39 -29.34 -20.17
CA ALA A 24 -25.53 -30.25 -20.07
C ALA A 24 -26.82 -29.64 -20.67
N THR A 25 -27.46 -30.46 -21.49
CA THR A 25 -28.65 -30.28 -22.35
C THR A 25 -29.91 -29.65 -21.74
N ALA A 26 -30.73 -29.04 -22.61
CA ALA A 26 -32.02 -28.41 -22.32
C ALA A 26 -33.21 -29.38 -22.16
N ALA A 27 -34.25 -28.97 -21.41
CA ALA A 27 -35.65 -29.41 -21.61
C ALA A 27 -36.70 -28.56 -20.84
N GLY A 28 -37.65 -27.94 -21.58
CA GLY A 28 -39.03 -27.52 -21.17
C GLY A 28 -39.24 -26.46 -20.06
N LYS A 29 -40.44 -25.87 -19.84
CA LYS A 29 -41.61 -25.47 -20.68
C LYS A 29 -42.72 -24.89 -19.73
N GLY A 30 -43.40 -23.79 -20.11
CA GLY A 30 -44.57 -23.17 -19.41
C GLY A 30 -44.20 -22.09 -18.37
N GLY A 31 -44.85 -20.92 -18.21
CA GLY A 31 -46.15 -20.37 -18.68
C GLY A 31 -47.20 -20.34 -17.55
N GLY A 32 -47.94 -19.27 -17.21
CA GLY A 32 -48.04 -17.84 -17.63
C GLY A 32 -49.18 -17.09 -16.86
N GLY A 33 -49.29 -15.75 -16.94
CA GLY A 33 -50.26 -14.88 -16.19
C GLY A 33 -49.94 -14.76 -14.69
N GLY A 34 -50.35 -13.80 -13.84
CA GLY A 34 -51.18 -12.58 -13.91
C GLY A 34 -51.69 -12.24 -12.47
N ASP A 35 -52.05 -11.04 -12.02
CA ASP A 35 -52.03 -9.65 -12.56
C ASP A 35 -52.21 -8.62 -11.38
N ASP A 36 -52.05 -7.31 -11.64
CA ASP A 36 -52.33 -6.06 -10.87
C ASP A 36 -52.38 -5.97 -9.30
N GLY A 37 -51.74 -4.91 -8.76
CA GLY A 37 -51.95 -4.41 -7.38
C GLY A 37 -51.04 -3.24 -6.96
N ASP A 38 -51.58 -2.02 -6.88
CA ASP A 38 -50.89 -0.75 -6.54
C ASP A 38 -50.48 -0.62 -5.04
N GLY A 39 -49.43 0.15 -4.73
CA GLY A 39 -48.90 0.31 -3.36
C GLY A 39 -47.58 1.08 -3.19
N ASP A 40 -47.60 2.40 -3.41
CA ASP A 40 -46.58 3.42 -3.07
C ASP A 40 -45.55 3.10 -1.94
N ARG A 41 -44.23 2.93 -2.27
CA ARG A 41 -43.10 3.76 -1.74
C ARG A 41 -41.66 3.27 -2.02
N VAL A 42 -40.75 4.25 -2.01
CA VAL A 42 -39.27 4.19 -2.04
C VAL A 42 -38.65 3.77 -3.37
N GLY A 43 -38.19 4.77 -4.14
CA GLY A 43 -37.49 4.57 -5.41
C GLY A 43 -36.18 3.79 -5.27
N VAL A 44 -36.18 2.59 -5.83
CA VAL A 44 -35.02 1.73 -5.99
C VAL A 44 -34.10 2.31 -7.07
N TRP A 45 -32.81 2.50 -6.77
CA TRP A 45 -31.76 2.49 -7.78
C TRP A 45 -31.15 1.08 -7.83
N ALA A 46 -31.62 0.30 -8.80
CA ALA A 46 -31.04 -0.99 -9.18
C ALA A 46 -30.58 -0.87 -10.64
N GLY A 47 -29.34 -1.28 -10.89
CA GLY A 47 -28.61 -0.97 -12.13
C GLY A 47 -27.16 -0.57 -11.78
N ALA A 48 -26.14 -1.38 -12.04
CA ALA A 48 -26.13 -2.66 -12.76
C ALA A 48 -25.20 -3.70 -12.11
N SER A 49 -25.47 -4.95 -12.48
CA SER A 49 -24.67 -6.13 -12.18
C SER A 49 -23.25 -6.04 -12.74
N ASP A 50 -22.32 -6.77 -12.11
CA ASP A 50 -21.02 -7.18 -12.67
C ASP A 50 -20.03 -6.04 -13.04
N GLU A 51 -19.68 -5.19 -12.07
CA GLU A 51 -18.54 -4.26 -12.20
C GLU A 51 -17.18 -4.99 -12.16
N ARG A 52 -16.85 -5.70 -13.24
CA ARG A 52 -15.44 -5.89 -13.65
C ARG A 52 -14.88 -4.55 -14.12
N ALA A 53 -14.58 -3.67 -13.17
CA ALA A 53 -14.05 -2.33 -13.41
C ALA A 53 -12.61 -2.38 -13.97
N SER A 54 -12.46 -2.72 -15.26
CA SER A 54 -11.23 -2.53 -15.99
C SER A 54 -11.02 -1.05 -16.26
N VAL A 55 -10.13 -0.42 -15.49
CA VAL A 55 -9.62 0.93 -15.81
C VAL A 55 -8.67 0.80 -17.01
N LEU A 56 -9.26 0.67 -18.19
CA LEU A 56 -8.58 0.78 -19.47
C LEU A 56 -8.25 2.25 -19.73
N VAL A 57 -7.05 2.48 -20.26
CA VAL A 57 -6.64 3.74 -20.87
C VAL A 57 -6.53 3.49 -22.37
N ASP A 58 -6.78 4.54 -23.14
CA ASP A 58 -7.38 4.51 -24.47
C ASP A 58 -6.84 3.47 -25.46
N GLN A 59 -7.72 2.97 -26.33
CA GLN A 59 -7.36 2.01 -27.37
C GLN A 59 -7.01 2.72 -28.68
N ASP A 60 -5.82 2.44 -29.21
CA ASP A 60 -5.60 2.46 -30.65
C ASP A 60 -4.78 1.23 -31.07
N GLY A 61 -5.19 0.61 -32.17
CA GLY A 61 -4.82 -0.76 -32.52
C GLY A 61 -3.39 -0.92 -33.07
N GLY A 62 -2.70 -1.97 -32.64
CA GLY A 62 -1.39 -2.35 -33.16
C GLY A 62 -0.99 -3.77 -32.75
N ARG A 63 -1.22 -4.75 -33.63
CA ARG A 63 -0.84 -6.16 -33.43
C ARG A 63 0.69 -6.27 -33.27
N PRO A 64 1.23 -7.01 -32.29
CA PRO A 64 2.67 -7.15 -32.14
C PRO A 64 3.25 -8.03 -33.28
N PRO A 65 4.39 -7.65 -33.88
CA PRO A 65 5.14 -8.56 -34.74
C PRO A 65 5.86 -9.61 -33.90
N LEU A 66 5.92 -10.84 -34.43
CA LEU A 66 6.68 -11.95 -33.86
C LEU A 66 8.12 -11.96 -34.39
N GLY A 67 9.07 -12.32 -33.54
CA GLY A 67 10.37 -12.87 -33.95
C GLY A 67 11.52 -11.88 -34.13
N GLY A 68 12.70 -12.22 -33.59
CA GLY A 68 13.92 -11.45 -33.74
C GLY A 68 15.04 -11.95 -32.82
N SER A 69 15.70 -13.06 -33.20
CA SER A 69 16.91 -13.54 -32.54
C SER A 69 18.10 -12.62 -32.85
N GLY A 70 18.87 -12.23 -31.84
CA GLY A 70 20.10 -11.45 -31.99
C GLY A 70 20.95 -11.52 -30.72
N ALA A 71 22.19 -11.99 -30.84
CA ALA A 71 23.11 -12.20 -29.73
C ALA A 71 24.19 -11.11 -29.66
N GLY A 72 24.73 -10.88 -28.46
CA GLY A 72 26.01 -10.20 -28.24
C GLY A 72 25.92 -8.72 -27.88
N GLY A 73 26.50 -8.36 -26.73
CA GLY A 73 26.69 -6.97 -26.31
C GLY A 73 26.78 -6.84 -24.79
N ASP A 74 27.99 -6.73 -24.24
CA ASP A 74 28.22 -6.38 -22.84
C ASP A 74 27.76 -4.95 -22.56
N GLY A 75 26.49 -4.81 -22.18
CA GLY A 75 25.95 -3.62 -21.55
C GLY A 75 25.72 -3.91 -20.07
N VAL A 76 26.11 -2.99 -19.18
CA VAL A 76 25.69 -3.01 -17.77
C VAL A 76 24.18 -3.09 -17.71
N ASP A 77 23.67 -4.28 -17.38
CA ASP A 77 22.24 -4.57 -17.40
C ASP A 77 21.51 -3.56 -16.52
N ALA A 78 20.45 -2.95 -17.05
CA ALA A 78 19.63 -1.96 -16.36
C ALA A 78 18.78 -2.71 -15.32
N ALA A 79 19.44 -3.09 -14.24
CA ALA A 79 19.17 -4.32 -13.51
C ALA A 79 17.68 -4.50 -13.20
N ARG A 80 17.14 -5.63 -13.70
CA ARG A 80 15.81 -6.12 -13.31
C ARG A 80 15.72 -6.05 -11.77
N PRO A 81 14.66 -5.43 -11.21
CA PRO A 81 14.55 -5.30 -9.76
C PRO A 81 14.66 -6.68 -9.10
N PRO A 82 15.40 -6.80 -7.99
CA PRO A 82 15.67 -8.09 -7.35
C PRO A 82 14.37 -8.81 -7.02
N PRO A 83 14.34 -10.15 -7.12
CA PRO A 83 13.13 -10.92 -6.86
C PRO A 83 12.66 -10.70 -5.43
N ILE A 84 11.37 -10.39 -5.27
CA ILE A 84 10.73 -10.30 -3.96
C ILE A 84 10.49 -11.73 -3.47
N LEU A 85 11.05 -12.06 -2.33
CA LEU A 85 11.01 -13.38 -1.70
C LEU A 85 10.01 -13.37 -0.53
N PRO A 86 9.22 -14.44 -0.34
CA PRO A 86 8.47 -14.66 0.89
C PRO A 86 9.46 -15.08 2.00
N LEU A 87 9.75 -14.17 2.93
CA LEU A 87 10.62 -14.46 4.07
C LEU A 87 9.76 -14.86 5.27
N THR A 88 9.98 -16.06 5.83
CA THR A 88 9.18 -16.57 6.95
C THR A 88 9.80 -16.17 8.29
N VAL A 89 9.02 -15.52 9.15
CA VAL A 89 9.39 -15.20 10.54
C VAL A 89 9.46 -16.49 11.35
N VAL A 90 10.59 -16.75 12.00
CA VAL A 90 10.79 -17.88 12.92
C VAL A 90 10.85 -17.43 14.37
N ALA A 91 11.41 -16.25 14.61
CA ALA A 91 11.49 -15.62 15.92
C ALA A 91 11.27 -14.10 15.76
N SER A 92 10.66 -13.47 16.76
CA SER A 92 10.36 -12.03 16.76
C SER A 92 10.30 -11.53 18.20
N ASP A 93 11.46 -11.51 18.84
CA ASP A 93 11.63 -11.33 20.28
C ASP A 93 11.96 -9.88 20.64
N VAL A 94 11.55 -9.44 21.82
CA VAL A 94 11.94 -8.13 22.36
C VAL A 94 13.29 -8.29 23.04
N MET A 95 14.30 -7.55 22.57
CA MET A 95 15.64 -7.59 23.15
C MET A 95 15.63 -6.93 24.53
N THR A 96 15.93 -7.70 25.58
CA THR A 96 15.96 -7.20 26.97
C THR A 96 17.13 -6.26 27.24
N ASP A 97 18.29 -6.50 26.61
CA ASP A 97 19.51 -5.69 26.75
C ASP A 97 19.65 -4.61 25.66
N ALA A 98 18.52 -4.03 25.21
CA ALA A 98 18.50 -2.96 24.21
C ALA A 98 19.33 -1.70 24.61
N ALA A 99 19.67 -1.56 25.89
CA ALA A 99 20.54 -0.50 26.41
C ALA A 99 21.93 -0.46 25.75
N VAL A 100 22.46 -1.59 25.24
CA VAL A 100 23.76 -1.63 24.54
C VAL A 100 23.72 -0.92 23.18
N MET A 101 22.53 -0.77 22.58
CA MET A 101 22.33 -0.13 21.27
C MET A 101 21.69 1.27 21.36
N ALA A 102 21.38 1.75 22.57
CA ALA A 102 20.81 3.06 22.81
C ALA A 102 21.85 3.99 23.43
N ALA A 103 22.21 5.07 22.71
CA ALA A 103 22.96 6.17 23.33
C ALA A 103 22.08 6.83 24.42
N ASP A 104 22.62 6.90 25.64
CA ASP A 104 22.13 7.58 26.84
C ASP A 104 20.60 7.72 27.01
N GLY A 105 20.03 6.81 27.82
CA GLY A 105 18.75 7.03 28.52
C GLY A 105 17.46 6.90 27.68
N ASP A 106 17.56 6.69 26.37
CA ASP A 106 16.38 6.46 25.51
C ASP A 106 15.94 4.98 25.56
N ASN A 107 14.91 4.69 26.35
CA ASN A 107 14.35 3.34 26.53
C ASN A 107 13.56 2.88 25.29
N ARG A 108 14.28 2.66 24.18
CA ARG A 108 13.72 2.18 22.91
C ARG A 108 13.55 0.67 22.95
N THR A 109 12.32 0.20 22.75
CA THR A 109 12.08 -1.22 22.48
C THR A 109 12.76 -1.60 21.16
N VAL A 110 13.70 -2.53 21.20
CA VAL A 110 14.29 -3.15 20.01
C VAL A 110 13.69 -4.55 19.86
N ARG A 111 13.25 -4.90 18.65
CA ARG A 111 12.87 -6.27 18.31
C ARG A 111 13.97 -6.92 17.47
N GLU A 112 14.37 -8.13 17.86
CA GLU A 112 15.15 -9.02 17.02
C GLU A 112 14.17 -9.90 16.24
N VAL A 113 14.24 -9.86 14.90
CA VAL A 113 13.40 -10.69 14.03
C VAL A 113 14.29 -11.60 13.20
N ARG A 114 14.09 -12.91 13.33
CA ARG A 114 14.78 -13.93 12.55
C ARG A 114 13.88 -14.41 11.43
N LEU A 115 14.38 -14.27 10.21
CA LEU A 115 13.70 -14.62 8.96
C LEU A 115 14.42 -15.78 8.27
N LEU A 116 13.66 -16.72 7.70
CA LEU A 116 14.16 -17.72 6.76
C LEU A 116 13.73 -17.36 5.34
N GLY A 117 14.51 -17.81 4.35
CA GLY A 117 14.12 -17.72 2.96
C GLY A 117 13.00 -18.70 2.58
N PRO A 118 12.67 -18.80 1.29
CA PRO A 118 11.75 -19.81 0.77
C PRO A 118 12.07 -21.23 1.24
N SER A 119 11.06 -22.10 1.23
CA SER A 119 11.17 -23.51 1.63
C SER A 119 11.68 -23.76 3.06
N GLY A 120 11.69 -22.73 3.93
CA GLY A 120 12.13 -22.87 5.32
C GLY A 120 13.65 -23.06 5.47
N GLY A 121 14.45 -22.62 4.50
CA GLY A 121 15.91 -22.77 4.59
C GLY A 121 16.73 -22.13 3.47
N ASP A 122 16.14 -21.75 2.35
CA ASP A 122 16.88 -21.19 1.22
C ASP A 122 17.03 -19.67 1.34
N THR A 123 17.75 -19.22 2.38
CA THR A 123 18.11 -17.79 2.48
C THR A 123 19.04 -17.38 1.34
N PRO A 124 18.82 -16.20 0.72
CA PRO A 124 19.77 -15.63 -0.24
C PRO A 124 21.17 -15.56 0.35
N ALA A 125 22.19 -15.73 -0.50
CA ALA A 125 23.57 -15.47 -0.12
C ALA A 125 23.73 -13.99 0.29
N TYR A 126 24.23 -13.76 1.50
CA TYR A 126 24.45 -12.44 2.07
C TYR A 126 25.76 -12.40 2.86
N ALA A 127 26.33 -11.21 3.01
CA ALA A 127 27.50 -10.92 3.84
C ALA A 127 27.12 -9.94 4.98
N PRO A 128 27.88 -9.89 6.08
CA PRO A 128 27.77 -8.80 7.05
C PRO A 128 27.89 -7.44 6.37
N GLY A 129 27.01 -6.51 6.71
CA GLY A 129 26.89 -5.20 6.03
C GLY A 129 25.82 -5.16 4.92
N ASP A 130 25.36 -6.31 4.41
CA ASP A 130 24.23 -6.35 3.49
C ASP A 130 22.91 -5.91 4.16
N VAL A 131 21.97 -5.48 3.32
CA VAL A 131 20.73 -4.83 3.73
C VAL A 131 19.53 -5.64 3.25
N VAL A 132 18.58 -5.92 4.12
CA VAL A 132 17.28 -6.48 3.74
C VAL A 132 16.23 -5.38 3.61
N HIS A 133 15.54 -5.35 2.47
CA HIS A 133 14.41 -4.47 2.21
C HIS A 133 13.11 -5.26 2.42
N LEU A 134 12.30 -4.84 3.39
CA LEU A 134 11.05 -5.49 3.75
C LEU A 134 9.83 -4.66 3.31
N LEU A 135 8.86 -5.32 2.70
CA LEU A 135 7.57 -4.75 2.31
C LEU A 135 6.60 -4.81 3.50
N VAL A 136 6.70 -3.79 4.36
CA VAL A 136 5.80 -3.61 5.50
C VAL A 136 4.37 -3.29 5.07
N ARG A 137 3.40 -3.59 5.93
CA ARG A 137 1.96 -3.37 5.67
C ARG A 137 1.38 -2.34 6.66
N ASN A 138 0.36 -1.60 6.24
CA ASN A 138 -0.44 -0.79 7.16
C ASN A 138 -1.21 -1.69 8.14
N ARG A 139 -1.43 -1.21 9.37
CA ARG A 139 -2.26 -1.92 10.36
C ARG A 139 -3.71 -2.09 9.85
N PRO A 140 -4.38 -3.22 10.13
CA PRO A 140 -5.78 -3.44 9.75
C PRO A 140 -6.71 -2.29 10.14
N ALA A 141 -6.57 -1.73 11.35
CA ALA A 141 -7.37 -0.58 11.82
C ALA A 141 -7.18 0.70 10.97
N ALA A 142 -6.01 0.91 10.36
CA ALA A 142 -5.77 2.04 9.47
C ALA A 142 -6.39 1.81 8.08
N VAL A 143 -6.34 0.56 7.59
CA VAL A 143 -7.01 0.14 6.34
C VAL A 143 -8.53 0.25 6.47
N ALA A 144 -9.11 -0.30 7.54
CA ALA A 144 -10.55 -0.19 7.83
C ALA A 144 -11.02 1.27 7.96
N ALA A 145 -10.22 2.12 8.61
CA ALA A 145 -10.50 3.56 8.69
C ALA A 145 -10.44 4.24 7.30
N PHE A 146 -9.48 3.87 6.45
CA PHE A 146 -9.36 4.40 5.08
C PHE A 146 -10.56 4.02 4.21
N LEU A 147 -10.94 2.74 4.21
CA LEU A 147 -12.10 2.23 3.48
C LEU A 147 -13.39 2.94 3.92
N ARG A 148 -13.63 3.03 5.24
CA ARG A 148 -14.80 3.73 5.79
C ARG A 148 -14.84 5.23 5.45
N LEU A 149 -13.70 5.92 5.43
CA LEU A 149 -13.64 7.35 5.08
C LEU A 149 -13.80 7.62 3.59
N THR A 150 -13.39 6.68 2.74
CA THR A 150 -13.49 6.80 1.27
C THR A 150 -14.78 6.22 0.70
N GLY A 151 -15.48 5.36 1.43
CA GLY A 151 -16.68 4.65 0.97
C GLY A 151 -16.37 3.50 0.01
N LEU A 152 -15.10 3.12 -0.16
CA LEU A 152 -14.70 2.06 -1.07
C LEU A 152 -14.95 0.67 -0.44
N SER A 153 -15.51 -0.25 -1.23
CA SER A 153 -15.68 -1.64 -0.80
C SER A 153 -14.32 -2.35 -0.69
N PRO A 154 -14.06 -3.11 0.39
CA PRO A 154 -12.79 -3.83 0.57
C PRO A 154 -12.55 -4.90 -0.50
N ALA A 155 -13.62 -5.57 -0.95
CA ALA A 155 -13.57 -6.74 -1.84
C ALA A 155 -13.52 -6.38 -3.33
N THR A 156 -13.74 -5.11 -3.70
CA THR A 156 -13.61 -4.66 -5.10
C THR A 156 -12.22 -5.02 -5.61
N THR A 157 -12.18 -5.82 -6.67
CA THR A 157 -10.94 -6.29 -7.29
C THR A 157 -10.57 -5.36 -8.44
N VAL A 158 -9.32 -4.90 -8.46
CA VAL A 158 -8.81 -3.96 -9.45
C VAL A 158 -7.45 -4.40 -9.98
N ARG A 159 -7.15 -4.02 -11.21
CA ARG A 159 -5.81 -4.10 -11.79
C ARG A 159 -5.33 -2.68 -12.03
N VAL A 160 -4.18 -2.32 -11.48
CA VAL A 160 -3.55 -1.01 -11.69
C VAL A 160 -2.36 -1.20 -12.61
N THR A 161 -2.41 -0.60 -13.80
CA THR A 161 -1.33 -0.58 -14.77
C THR A 161 -0.65 0.79 -14.78
N ALA A 162 0.68 0.78 -14.88
CA ALA A 162 1.46 1.99 -15.04
C ALA A 162 1.36 2.48 -16.49
N VAL A 163 0.69 3.60 -16.73
CA VAL A 163 0.70 4.24 -18.06
C VAL A 163 2.01 5.01 -18.21
N GLY A 164 2.79 4.67 -19.23
CA GLY A 164 4.04 5.34 -19.54
C GLY A 164 3.81 6.77 -19.99
N GLY A 165 4.13 7.75 -19.14
CA GLY A 165 4.24 9.14 -19.58
C GLY A 165 5.51 9.33 -20.38
N GLY A 166 5.39 9.73 -21.66
CA GLY A 166 6.53 10.14 -22.48
C GLY A 166 7.30 11.29 -21.85
N GLY A 167 8.60 11.38 -22.14
CA GLY A 167 9.47 12.41 -21.58
C GLY A 167 9.06 13.82 -22.03
N GLY A 168 8.50 14.60 -21.11
CA GLY A 168 8.29 16.05 -21.27
C GLY A 168 9.16 16.80 -20.28
N GLY A 169 10.21 17.47 -20.78
CA GLY A 169 11.07 18.33 -19.96
C GLY A 169 10.50 19.74 -19.76
N GLY A 170 11.05 20.46 -18.79
CA GLY A 170 10.85 21.91 -18.62
C GLY A 170 10.13 22.33 -17.35
N GLY A 171 10.74 23.26 -16.60
CA GLY A 171 10.11 23.96 -15.47
C GLY A 171 10.54 23.44 -14.09
N GLY A 172 11.72 23.84 -13.63
CA GLY A 172 12.16 23.57 -12.25
C GLY A 172 11.56 24.57 -11.26
N ASP A 173 10.79 24.06 -10.28
CA ASP A 173 10.75 24.64 -8.94
C ASP A 173 11.49 23.71 -7.97
N GLY A 174 12.33 24.26 -7.09
CA GLY A 174 13.28 23.52 -6.23
C GLY A 174 12.66 22.65 -5.13
N SER A 175 11.41 22.22 -5.29
CA SER A 175 10.75 21.23 -4.44
C SER A 175 11.00 19.84 -5.03
N GLY A 176 12.01 19.13 -4.51
CA GLY A 176 12.42 17.80 -4.94
C GLY A 176 11.35 16.71 -4.78
N ASP A 177 10.36 16.73 -5.66
CA ASP A 177 9.37 15.69 -5.93
C ASP A 177 9.00 15.84 -7.41
N GLY A 178 9.96 15.54 -8.29
CA GLY A 178 9.68 15.35 -9.71
C GLY A 178 8.56 14.33 -9.86
N ALA A 179 7.60 14.57 -10.75
CA ALA A 179 6.41 13.73 -10.86
C ALA A 179 6.77 12.32 -11.35
N ALA A 180 7.12 11.43 -10.42
CA ALA A 180 7.14 9.99 -10.64
C ALA A 180 5.71 9.56 -10.98
N ALA A 181 5.40 9.59 -12.28
CA ALA A 181 4.15 9.08 -12.84
C ALA A 181 3.88 7.69 -12.29
N VAL A 182 2.61 7.36 -12.06
CA VAL A 182 2.17 6.19 -11.28
C VAL A 182 2.81 4.91 -11.82
N ARG A 183 3.89 4.46 -11.17
CA ARG A 183 4.46 3.12 -11.37
C ARG A 183 4.03 2.17 -10.25
N LEU A 184 2.73 2.17 -9.95
CA LEU A 184 2.11 0.95 -9.47
C LEU A 184 1.74 0.13 -10.70
N ASN A 185 2.36 -1.03 -10.85
CA ASN A 185 1.87 -2.09 -11.70
C ASN A 185 1.54 -3.31 -10.82
N THR A 186 0.26 -3.68 -10.73
CA THR A 186 -0.17 -4.90 -10.04
C THR A 186 -0.15 -6.04 -11.06
N ALA A 187 0.86 -6.91 -10.97
CA ALA A 187 1.04 -8.02 -11.91
C ALA A 187 -0.22 -8.89 -12.04
N ASN A 188 -0.91 -9.13 -10.93
CA ASN A 188 -2.22 -9.76 -10.85
C ASN A 188 -3.28 -8.76 -10.35
N PRO A 189 -4.58 -9.02 -10.56
CA PRO A 189 -5.64 -8.26 -9.91
C PRO A 189 -5.51 -8.35 -8.38
N THR A 190 -5.88 -7.29 -7.68
CA THR A 190 -5.77 -7.20 -6.22
C THR A 190 -6.97 -6.46 -5.65
N THR A 191 -7.29 -6.67 -4.37
CA THR A 191 -8.44 -6.00 -3.74
C THR A 191 -8.09 -4.57 -3.31
N VAL A 192 -9.10 -3.70 -3.16
CA VAL A 192 -8.89 -2.35 -2.60
C VAL A 192 -8.34 -2.41 -1.17
N ALA A 193 -8.75 -3.42 -0.39
CA ALA A 193 -8.19 -3.67 0.94
C ALA A 193 -6.68 -3.98 0.89
N GLU A 194 -6.24 -4.85 -0.03
CA GLU A 194 -4.82 -5.20 -0.21
C GLU A 194 -4.00 -4.00 -0.72
N LEU A 195 -4.58 -3.20 -1.64
CA LEU A 195 -4.03 -1.92 -2.07
C LEU A 195 -3.81 -0.94 -0.89
N ALA A 196 -4.81 -0.78 -0.03
CA ALA A 196 -4.68 0.05 1.16
C ALA A 196 -3.68 -0.54 2.18
N ALA A 197 -3.54 -1.86 2.26
CA ALA A 197 -2.62 -2.53 3.18
C ALA A 197 -1.14 -2.44 2.74
N ALA A 198 -0.82 -2.84 1.50
CA ALA A 198 0.55 -3.09 1.05
C ALA A 198 1.14 -1.98 0.16
N HIS A 199 0.33 -1.03 -0.30
CA HIS A 199 0.69 -0.22 -1.46
C HIS A 199 0.54 1.30 -1.26
N LEU A 200 -0.30 1.74 -0.32
CA LEU A 200 -0.59 3.15 -0.08
C LEU A 200 -0.04 3.62 1.27
N ASP A 201 0.71 4.73 1.33
CA ASP A 201 1.15 5.30 2.59
C ASP A 201 0.06 6.20 3.21
N LEU A 202 -0.81 5.56 4.00
CA LEU A 202 -1.90 6.21 4.75
C LEU A 202 -1.37 7.14 5.87
N THR A 203 -0.10 7.00 6.23
CA THR A 203 0.57 7.75 7.31
C THR A 203 1.37 8.95 6.82
N ALA A 204 1.55 9.12 5.51
CA ALA A 204 2.31 10.22 4.94
C ALA A 204 1.78 11.60 5.37
N THR A 205 2.71 12.55 5.52
CA THR A 205 2.40 13.96 5.79
C THR A 205 1.79 14.61 4.54
N PRO A 206 0.64 15.30 4.64
CA PRO A 206 -0.03 15.87 3.47
C PRO A 206 0.75 17.03 2.84
N THR A 207 1.07 16.88 1.56
CA THR A 207 1.82 17.87 0.76
C THR A 207 0.90 18.95 0.20
N ARG A 208 1.47 20.07 -0.29
CA ARG A 208 0.71 21.11 -1.01
C ARG A 208 -0.11 20.51 -2.17
N ARG A 209 0.50 19.60 -2.95
CA ARG A 209 -0.13 18.93 -4.09
C ARG A 209 -1.27 18.00 -3.66
N PHE A 210 -1.18 17.35 -2.49
CA PHE A 210 -2.27 16.54 -1.93
C PHE A 210 -3.51 17.41 -1.65
N PHE A 211 -3.37 18.53 -0.93
CA PHE A 211 -4.49 19.44 -0.67
C PHE A 211 -5.10 20.00 -1.97
N ALA A 212 -4.26 20.42 -2.92
CA ALA A 212 -4.70 20.95 -4.21
C ALA A 212 -5.53 19.94 -5.01
N ARG A 213 -5.12 18.66 -5.02
CA ARG A 213 -5.80 17.58 -5.73
C ARG A 213 -7.01 17.01 -4.97
N LEU A 214 -7.09 17.20 -3.65
CA LEU A 214 -8.24 16.76 -2.85
C LEU A 214 -9.41 17.76 -2.92
N ALA A 215 -9.12 19.06 -3.02
CA ALA A 215 -10.13 20.13 -3.00
C ALA A 215 -11.29 19.99 -4.02
N PRO A 216 -11.09 19.51 -5.26
CA PRO A 216 -12.19 19.35 -6.23
C PRO A 216 -13.20 18.26 -5.85
N TYR A 217 -12.86 17.36 -4.94
CA TYR A 217 -13.72 16.25 -4.50
C TYR A 217 -14.55 16.59 -3.24
N ALA A 218 -14.37 17.78 -2.68
CA ALA A 218 -15.13 18.27 -1.53
C ALA A 218 -16.45 18.90 -1.97
N THR A 219 -17.56 18.28 -1.59
CA THR A 219 -18.92 18.78 -1.89
C THR A 219 -19.36 19.94 -1.00
N ASP A 220 -18.80 20.07 0.20
CA ASP A 220 -18.98 21.24 1.05
C ASP A 220 -18.06 22.39 0.60
N ALA A 221 -18.64 23.58 0.41
CA ALA A 221 -17.94 24.75 -0.08
C ALA A 221 -16.84 25.22 0.89
N ALA A 222 -17.10 25.19 2.20
CA ALA A 222 -16.14 25.63 3.21
C ALA A 222 -14.94 24.66 3.31
N ALA A 223 -15.19 23.35 3.28
CA ALA A 223 -14.17 22.32 3.15
C ALA A 223 -13.32 22.52 1.88
N ALA A 224 -13.97 22.72 0.72
CA ALA A 224 -13.28 22.92 -0.55
C ALA A 224 -12.39 24.18 -0.54
N GLU A 225 -12.90 25.31 0.00
CA GLU A 225 -12.13 26.54 0.17
C GLU A 225 -10.94 26.34 1.12
N ARG A 226 -11.15 25.68 2.26
CA ARG A 226 -10.09 25.42 3.24
C ARG A 226 -8.98 24.52 2.67
N LEU A 227 -9.33 23.53 1.84
CA LEU A 227 -8.37 22.70 1.11
C LEU A 227 -7.58 23.53 0.07
N ARG A 228 -8.24 24.44 -0.67
CA ARG A 228 -7.56 25.40 -1.59
C ARG A 228 -6.63 26.36 -0.84
N PHE A 229 -7.02 26.82 0.34
CA PHE A 229 -6.19 27.66 1.20
C PHE A 229 -4.93 26.93 1.68
N PHE A 230 -5.01 25.66 2.08
CA PHE A 230 -3.81 24.86 2.37
C PHE A 230 -2.96 24.59 1.11
N ALA A 231 -3.56 24.58 -0.08
CA ALA A 231 -2.86 24.41 -1.35
C ALA A 231 -2.07 25.64 -1.84
N SER A 232 -2.23 26.81 -1.20
CA SER A 232 -1.49 28.03 -1.56
C SER A 232 0.04 27.81 -1.54
N PRO A 233 0.79 28.36 -2.52
CA PRO A 233 2.23 28.20 -2.59
C PRO A 233 2.98 28.96 -1.48
N ALA A 234 2.48 30.14 -1.11
CA ALA A 234 3.09 31.04 -0.14
C ALA A 234 2.04 31.68 0.80
N GLY A 235 2.46 32.63 1.64
CA GLY A 235 1.58 33.42 2.49
C GLY A 235 0.88 32.63 3.60
N ALA A 236 -0.26 33.15 4.05
CA ALA A 236 -1.04 32.62 5.17
C ALA A 236 -1.47 31.15 4.96
N GLY A 237 -1.87 30.78 3.73
CA GLY A 237 -2.23 29.40 3.39
C GLY A 237 -1.08 28.40 3.55
N ALA A 238 0.13 28.78 3.10
CA ALA A 238 1.32 27.96 3.30
C ALA A 238 1.75 27.86 4.77
N ALA A 239 1.59 28.93 5.55
CA ALA A 239 1.84 28.91 6.99
C ALA A 239 0.83 28.02 7.75
N ALA A 240 -0.46 28.16 7.44
CA ALA A 240 -1.53 27.34 8.01
C ALA A 240 -1.37 25.86 7.64
N ARG A 241 -0.95 25.54 6.40
CA ARG A 241 -0.58 24.17 6.02
C ARG A 241 0.60 23.65 6.82
N ARG A 242 1.67 24.44 7.05
CA ARG A 242 2.80 23.99 7.88
C ARG A 242 2.36 23.68 9.31
N GLN A 243 1.53 24.52 9.90
CA GLN A 243 0.96 24.28 11.24
C GLN A 243 0.13 22.98 11.27
N TYR A 244 -0.88 22.89 10.41
CA TYR A 244 -1.81 21.76 10.38
C TYR A 244 -1.15 20.44 9.94
N ALA A 245 -0.34 20.43 8.88
CA ALA A 245 0.30 19.22 8.38
C ALA A 245 1.49 18.78 9.23
N VAL A 246 2.45 19.69 9.47
CA VAL A 246 3.77 19.35 10.00
C VAL A 246 3.80 19.49 11.52
N ALA A 247 3.44 20.66 12.07
CA ALA A 247 3.56 20.92 13.51
C ALA A 247 2.58 20.07 14.34
N GLU A 248 1.37 19.82 13.83
CA GLU A 248 0.38 18.92 14.44
C GLU A 248 0.55 17.44 14.06
N ALA A 249 1.51 17.11 13.18
CA ALA A 249 1.76 15.77 12.64
C ALA A 249 0.47 15.08 12.13
N ARG A 250 -0.28 15.77 11.25
CA ARG A 250 -1.42 15.20 10.54
C ARG A 250 -0.93 14.24 9.45
N THR A 251 -1.61 13.10 9.31
CA THR A 251 -1.40 12.15 8.21
C THR A 251 -2.52 12.26 7.18
N LEU A 252 -2.34 11.72 5.96
CA LEU A 252 -3.40 11.74 4.93
C LEU A 252 -4.73 11.19 5.44
N LEU A 253 -4.70 10.08 6.18
CA LEU A 253 -5.88 9.47 6.79
C LEU A 253 -6.61 10.41 7.76
N MET A 254 -5.90 11.33 8.41
CA MET A 254 -6.53 12.37 9.24
C MET A 254 -7.17 13.46 8.40
N VAL A 255 -6.55 13.87 7.29
CA VAL A 255 -7.17 14.88 6.40
C VAL A 255 -8.47 14.33 5.81
N LEU A 256 -8.51 13.05 5.41
CA LEU A 256 -9.76 12.42 4.96
C LEU A 256 -10.84 12.34 6.07
N ARG A 257 -10.44 12.32 7.35
CA ARG A 257 -11.37 12.40 8.49
C ARG A 257 -11.82 13.84 8.78
N ASP A 258 -10.91 14.80 8.69
CA ASP A 258 -11.18 16.21 8.98
C ASP A 258 -11.99 16.88 7.84
N PHE A 259 -11.96 16.30 6.63
CA PHE A 259 -12.70 16.74 5.43
C PHE A 259 -13.61 15.64 4.85
N PRO A 260 -14.68 15.20 5.56
CA PRO A 260 -15.48 14.02 5.20
C PRO A 260 -16.36 14.20 3.94
N SER A 261 -16.52 15.44 3.48
CA SER A 261 -17.15 15.80 2.19
C SER A 261 -16.22 15.57 1.00
N ALA A 262 -14.91 15.42 1.22
CA ALA A 262 -13.91 15.19 0.18
C ALA A 262 -13.81 13.69 -0.15
N ARG A 263 -14.60 13.23 -1.13
CA ARG A 263 -14.70 11.80 -1.51
C ARG A 263 -14.15 11.52 -2.92
N PRO A 264 -12.82 11.52 -3.09
CA PRO A 264 -12.19 11.16 -4.37
C PRO A 264 -12.46 9.69 -4.74
N PRO A 265 -12.72 9.36 -6.02
CA PRO A 265 -12.81 7.98 -6.49
C PRO A 265 -11.43 7.29 -6.40
N LEU A 266 -11.41 5.95 -6.40
CA LEU A 266 -10.19 5.16 -6.26
C LEU A 266 -9.07 5.59 -7.22
N ALA A 267 -9.38 5.83 -8.49
CA ALA A 267 -8.39 6.27 -9.49
C ALA A 267 -7.76 7.64 -9.15
N ALA A 268 -8.46 8.52 -8.44
CA ALA A 268 -7.90 9.77 -7.92
C ALA A 268 -7.08 9.52 -6.64
N LEU A 269 -7.54 8.64 -5.75
CA LEU A 269 -6.80 8.23 -4.55
C LEU A 269 -5.44 7.63 -4.87
N LEU A 270 -5.34 6.78 -5.91
CA LEU A 270 -4.07 6.21 -6.39
C LEU A 270 -3.08 7.27 -6.92
N ARG A 271 -3.54 8.48 -7.25
CA ARG A 271 -2.72 9.64 -7.67
C ARG A 271 -2.52 10.67 -6.56
N LEU A 272 -3.24 10.54 -5.44
CA LEU A 272 -3.20 11.41 -4.26
C LEU A 272 -2.29 10.84 -3.18
N VAL A 273 -2.42 9.55 -2.90
CA VAL A 273 -1.77 8.86 -1.79
C VAL A 273 -0.40 8.34 -2.25
N PRO A 274 0.72 8.69 -1.58
CA PRO A 274 2.05 8.19 -1.89
C PRO A 274 2.14 6.67 -1.82
N ARG A 275 3.12 6.10 -2.51
CA ARG A 275 3.45 4.69 -2.43
C ARG A 275 4.02 4.33 -1.07
N LEU A 276 3.52 3.27 -0.46
CA LEU A 276 4.15 2.68 0.72
C LEU A 276 5.53 2.13 0.33
N ARG A 277 6.60 2.69 0.91
CA ARG A 277 7.98 2.33 0.54
C ARG A 277 8.44 1.03 1.25
N PRO A 278 9.30 0.22 0.63
CA PRO A 278 10.08 -0.80 1.34
C PRO A 278 10.88 -0.15 2.48
N ARG A 279 11.11 -0.87 3.58
CA ARG A 279 12.01 -0.39 4.66
C ARG A 279 13.28 -1.25 4.68
N ALA A 280 14.41 -0.56 4.63
CA ALA A 280 15.74 -1.13 4.66
C ALA A 280 16.19 -1.35 6.11
N TYR A 281 16.80 -2.51 6.37
CA TYR A 281 17.42 -2.85 7.64
C TYR A 281 18.76 -3.54 7.38
N SER A 282 19.81 -3.14 8.10
CA SER A 282 21.08 -3.87 8.09
C SER A 282 20.88 -5.27 8.66
N LEU A 283 21.49 -6.26 8.02
CA LEU A 283 21.49 -7.63 8.54
C LEU A 283 22.41 -7.71 9.77
N ALA A 284 21.82 -8.08 10.91
CA ALA A 284 22.48 -8.19 12.21
C ALA A 284 23.08 -9.59 12.45
N SER A 285 23.19 -10.40 11.40
CA SER A 285 23.75 -11.75 11.43
C SER A 285 24.90 -11.88 10.43
N ALA A 286 25.71 -12.92 10.62
CA ALA A 286 26.64 -13.42 9.61
C ALA A 286 26.23 -14.84 9.22
N ALA A 287 26.08 -15.12 7.93
CA ALA A 287 25.68 -16.44 7.42
C ALA A 287 26.56 -17.58 7.96
N ALA A 288 27.87 -17.33 8.06
CA ALA A 288 28.86 -18.27 8.59
C ALA A 288 28.69 -18.62 10.09
N ALA A 289 28.01 -17.77 10.87
CA ALA A 289 27.83 -17.95 12.32
C ALA A 289 26.38 -18.25 12.73
N HIS A 290 25.39 -17.83 11.94
CA HIS A 290 23.95 -17.93 12.28
C HIS A 290 23.17 -18.90 11.37
N GLY A 291 23.88 -19.55 10.44
CA GLY A 291 23.33 -20.53 9.50
C GLY A 291 22.39 -19.90 8.47
N ARG A 292 21.35 -20.65 8.09
CA ARG A 292 20.38 -20.35 7.02
C ARG A 292 19.34 -19.28 7.39
N GLY A 293 19.69 -18.26 8.17
CA GLY A 293 18.75 -17.25 8.66
C GLY A 293 19.26 -15.82 8.52
N LEU A 294 18.34 -14.90 8.21
CA LEU A 294 18.55 -13.46 8.21
C LEU A 294 18.05 -12.89 9.54
N THR A 295 18.93 -12.29 10.35
CA THR A 295 18.53 -11.57 11.57
C THR A 295 18.45 -10.07 11.31
N VAL A 296 17.38 -9.44 11.80
CA VAL A 296 17.19 -7.98 11.79
C VAL A 296 16.96 -7.49 13.22
N ALA A 297 17.77 -6.53 13.67
CA ALA A 297 17.50 -5.75 14.88
C ALA A 297 16.79 -4.44 14.49
N ALA A 298 15.52 -4.29 14.90
CA ALA A 298 14.69 -3.14 14.55
C ALA A 298 14.27 -2.34 15.79
N ALA A 299 14.78 -1.12 15.92
CA ALA A 299 14.30 -0.16 16.92
C ALA A 299 12.86 0.28 16.60
N LEU A 300 11.96 0.16 17.58
CA LEU A 300 10.56 0.53 17.42
C LEU A 300 10.36 2.03 17.71
N VAL A 301 10.06 2.80 16.66
CA VAL A 301 9.86 4.24 16.75
C VAL A 301 8.43 4.57 17.17
N GLU A 302 8.27 4.97 18.43
CA GLU A 302 7.07 5.60 18.97
C GLU A 302 7.37 7.01 19.48
N TYR A 303 6.48 7.97 19.20
CA TYR A 303 6.58 9.35 19.66
C TYR A 303 5.21 9.92 20.03
N VAL A 304 5.20 10.97 20.85
CA VAL A 304 3.98 11.71 21.21
C VAL A 304 3.92 13.01 20.41
N THR A 305 2.83 13.24 19.67
CA THR A 305 2.65 14.49 18.92
C THR A 305 2.40 15.68 19.86
N ARG A 306 2.54 16.91 19.35
CA ARG A 306 2.17 18.13 20.09
C ARG A 306 0.73 18.10 20.64
N LEU A 307 -0.17 17.38 19.96
CA LEU A 307 -1.56 17.14 20.36
C LEU A 307 -1.73 15.94 21.31
N ARG A 308 -0.66 15.55 22.00
CA ARG A 308 -0.61 14.45 22.99
C ARG A 308 -1.06 13.07 22.47
N ARG A 309 -1.07 12.85 21.15
CA ARG A 309 -1.40 11.54 20.56
C ARG A 309 -0.13 10.71 20.38
N ARG A 310 -0.12 9.49 20.91
CA ARG A 310 0.93 8.50 20.61
C ARG A 310 0.89 8.09 19.14
N ARG A 311 2.07 7.95 18.54
CA ARG A 311 2.28 7.60 17.13
C ARG A 311 3.39 6.58 17.03
N ARG A 312 3.12 5.45 16.39
CA ARG A 312 4.13 4.48 15.98
C ARG A 312 4.21 4.45 14.45
N GLY A 313 5.42 4.49 13.89
CA GLY A 313 5.63 4.45 12.43
C GLY A 313 5.18 3.12 11.82
N VAL A 314 4.83 3.08 10.53
CA VAL A 314 4.26 1.87 9.89
C VAL A 314 5.14 0.63 10.05
N ALA A 315 6.45 0.78 9.88
CA ALA A 315 7.37 -0.35 10.00
C ALA A 315 7.49 -0.84 11.45
N SER A 316 7.71 0.05 12.43
CA SER A 316 7.72 -0.31 13.85
C SER A 316 6.37 -0.83 14.34
N ALA A 317 5.27 -0.40 13.73
CA ALA A 317 3.93 -0.91 13.96
C ALA A 317 3.72 -2.34 13.41
N TYR A 318 4.38 -2.66 12.30
CA TYR A 318 4.35 -3.95 11.65
C TYR A 318 5.26 -4.95 12.40
N PHE A 319 6.51 -4.57 12.66
CA PHE A 319 7.48 -5.36 13.43
C PHE A 319 7.00 -5.73 14.84
N ASP A 320 6.32 -4.82 15.53
CA ASP A 320 5.75 -5.06 16.87
C ASP A 320 4.63 -6.10 16.89
N ALA A 321 3.92 -6.27 15.78
CA ALA A 321 2.87 -7.26 15.66
C ALA A 321 3.43 -8.65 15.31
N LEU A 322 4.59 -8.74 14.63
CA LEU A 322 5.07 -9.99 14.00
C LEU A 322 5.14 -11.16 14.99
N CYS A 323 4.73 -12.33 14.50
CA CYS A 323 4.75 -13.61 15.18
C CYS A 323 5.48 -14.67 14.33
N ALA A 324 5.91 -15.76 14.96
CA ALA A 324 6.46 -16.91 14.24
C ALA A 324 5.39 -17.50 13.28
N GLY A 325 5.81 -17.84 12.07
CA GLY A 325 4.95 -18.29 10.98
C GLY A 325 4.46 -17.19 10.04
N ASP A 326 4.66 -15.91 10.36
CA ASP A 326 4.32 -14.82 9.45
C ASP A 326 5.24 -14.79 8.22
N VAL A 327 4.72 -14.29 7.10
CA VAL A 327 5.47 -14.14 5.86
C VAL A 327 5.61 -12.66 5.53
N VAL A 328 6.84 -12.18 5.49
CA VAL A 328 7.21 -10.81 5.15
C VAL A 328 7.87 -10.80 3.77
N PRO A 329 7.24 -10.22 2.74
CA PRO A 329 7.86 -10.11 1.43
C PRO A 329 9.06 -9.16 1.47
N GLY A 330 10.19 -9.53 0.87
CA GLY A 330 11.38 -8.68 0.85
C GLY A 330 12.50 -9.19 -0.05
N TRP A 331 13.63 -8.47 -0.09
CA TRP A 331 14.83 -8.90 -0.81
C TRP A 331 16.09 -8.44 -0.08
N VAL A 332 17.21 -9.13 -0.33
CA VAL A 332 18.54 -8.69 0.12
C VAL A 332 19.19 -7.86 -0.98
N ALA A 333 19.82 -6.76 -0.60
CA ALA A 333 20.65 -5.92 -1.44
C ALA A 333 22.06 -5.84 -0.84
N ARG A 334 23.08 -5.69 -1.69
CA ARG A 334 24.45 -5.51 -1.22
C ARG A 334 24.60 -4.23 -0.42
N GLY A 335 25.33 -4.31 0.69
CA GLY A 335 25.71 -3.15 1.48
C GLY A 335 26.60 -2.20 0.67
N ALA A 336 26.51 -0.90 0.97
CA ALA A 336 27.47 0.08 0.49
C ALA A 336 28.66 0.13 1.48
N LEU A 337 29.66 -0.71 1.21
CA LEU A 337 31.01 -0.69 1.81
C LEU A 337 32.03 -0.81 0.68
#